data_AF-X1E715-F1
#
_entry.id   AF-X1E715-F1
#
_cell.length_a   1.000
_cell.length_b   1.000
_cell.length_c   1.000
_cell.angle_alpha   90.00
_cell.angle_beta   90.00
_cell.angle_gamma   90.00
#
_symmetry.space_group_name_H-M   'P 1'
#
loop_
_entity.id
_entity.type
_entity.pdbx_description
1 polymer ?
#
loop_
_entity_poly.entity_id
_entity_poly.type
_entity_poly.pdbx_seq_one_letter_code
_entity_poly.pdbx_strand_id
1 'polypeptide(L)' 'MKRYFEEGKLDIKWIDGYCKGNYHRCIRREMEEEGKYHPDNMLPDGTINKKLEI' A
#
# COMPACT_ATOMS: atom_id res chain seq x y z
N MET A 1 4.26 0.21 -3.60
CA MET A 1 4.53 -0.69 -2.44
C MET A 1 5.91 -1.33 -2.51
N LYS A 2 6.17 -2.31 -3.39
CA LYS A 2 7.49 -2.97 -3.51
C LYS A 2 8.63 -1.95 -3.68
N ARG A 3 8.49 -1.02 -4.62
CA ARG A 3 9.44 0.08 -4.85
C ARG A 3 9.77 0.87 -3.56
N TYR A 4 8.76 1.35 -2.82
CA TYR A 4 8.99 2.12 -1.59
C TYR A 4 9.65 1.30 -0.48
N PHE A 5 9.37 0.00 -0.40
CA PHE A 5 10.02 -0.90 0.53
C PHE A 5 11.50 -1.12 0.15
N GLU A 6 11.78 -1.38 -1.13
CA GLU A 6 13.15 -1.54 -1.64
C GLU A 6 13.98 -0.25 -1.53
N GLU A 7 13.34 0.92 -1.65
CA GLU A 7 13.96 2.23 -1.39
C GLU A 7 14.13 2.55 0.10
N GLY A 8 13.71 1.66 1.01
CA GLY A 8 13.80 1.87 2.47
C GLY A 8 12.84 2.92 3.03
N LYS A 9 11.90 3.43 2.22
CA LYS A 9 10.92 4.45 2.61
C LYS A 9 9.68 3.88 3.30
N LEU A 10 9.46 2.57 3.19
CA LEU A 10 8.32 1.87 3.72
C LEU A 10 8.75 0.75 4.66
N ASP A 11 8.14 0.69 5.84
CA ASP A 11 8.45 -0.31 6.87
C ASP A 11 7.95 -1.72 6.47
N ILE A 12 8.70 -2.75 6.87
CA ILE A 12 8.39 -4.17 6.59
C ILE A 12 7.04 -4.61 7.13
N LYS A 13 6.50 -3.97 8.17
CA LYS A 13 5.17 -4.24 8.72
C LYS A 13 4.06 -4.16 7.68
N TRP A 14 4.24 -3.32 6.66
CA TRP A 14 3.28 -3.19 5.57
C TRP A 14 3.31 -4.41 4.64
N ILE A 15 4.49 -4.98 4.42
CA ILE A 15 4.65 -6.20 3.64
C ILE A 15 4.12 -7.41 4.42
N ASP A 16 4.52 -7.57 5.67
CA ASP A 16 4.12 -8.73 6.47
C ASP A 16 2.64 -8.67 6.86
N GLY A 17 2.13 -7.49 7.23
CA GLY A 17 0.74 -7.31 7.64
C GLY A 17 -0.29 -7.35 6.51
N TYR A 18 0.05 -6.82 5.33
CA TYR A 18 -0.89 -6.70 4.21
C TYR A 18 -0.54 -7.52 2.97
N CYS A 19 0.74 -7.73 2.64
CA CYS A 19 1.08 -8.54 1.46
C CYS A 19 1.15 -10.04 1.78
N LYS A 20 1.60 -10.43 2.98
CA LYS A 20 1.70 -11.84 3.41
C LYS A 20 0.62 -12.28 4.40
N GLY A 21 0.05 -11.33 5.14
CA GLY A 21 -0.91 -11.58 6.21
C GLY A 21 -2.36 -11.29 5.81
N ASN A 22 -2.95 -10.24 6.38
CA ASN A 22 -4.34 -9.83 6.19
C ASN A 22 -4.55 -9.12 4.85
N TYR A 23 -4.14 -9.74 3.74
CA TYR A 23 -4.24 -9.15 2.41
C TYR A 23 -5.68 -8.74 2.09
N HIS A 24 -6.68 -9.46 2.59
CA HIS A 24 -8.11 -9.15 2.46
C HIS A 24 -8.55 -7.80 3.04
N ARG A 25 -7.73 -7.16 3.89
CA ARG A 25 -8.01 -5.81 4.42
C ARG A 25 -7.27 -4.70 3.64
N CYS A 26 -6.63 -5.02 2.53
CA CYS A 26 -5.91 -4.06 1.71
C CYS A 26 -6.88 -3.22 0.88
N ILE A 27 -7.07 -1.96 1.26
CA ILE A 27 -7.99 -1.03 0.58
C ILE A 27 -7.54 -0.77 -0.86
N ARG A 28 -6.23 -0.72 -1.13
CA ARG A 28 -5.72 -0.59 -2.51
C ARG A 28 -6.24 -1.71 -3.41
N ARG A 29 -6.31 -2.93 -2.89
CA ARG A 29 -6.78 -4.09 -3.67
C ARG A 29 -8.29 -4.03 -3.88
N GLU A 30 -9.06 -3.66 -2.86
CA GLU A 30 -10.50 -3.43 -2.98
C GLU A 30 -10.81 -2.38 -4.07
N MET A 31 -10.07 -1.27 -4.07
CA MET A 31 -10.22 -0.23 -5.11
C MET A 31 -9.86 -0.75 -6.50
N GLU A 32 -8.80 -1.55 -6.66
CA GLU A 32 -8.45 -2.19 -7.95
C GLU A 32 -9.54 -3.14 -8.44
N GLU A 33 -10.09 -3.98 -7.55
CA GLU A 33 -11.17 -4.93 -7.86
C GLU A 33 -12.46 -4.19 -8.27
N GLU A 34 -12.72 -3.02 -7.68
CA GLU A 34 -13.85 -2.14 -8.03
C GLU A 34 -13.57 -1.21 -9.22
N GLY A 35 -12.36 -1.23 -9.79
CA GLY A 35 -11.97 -0.34 -10.88
C GLY A 35 -11.84 1.14 -10.48
N LYS A 36 -11.68 1.42 -9.18
CA LYS A 36 -11.48 2.77 -8.64
C LYS A 36 -10.02 3.16 -8.65
N TYR A 37 -9.77 4.43 -8.98
CA TYR A 37 -8.45 5.02 -8.91
C TYR A 37 -7.95 5.14 -7.46
N HIS A 38 -6.71 4.69 -7.21
CA HIS A 38 -5.94 5.02 -6.01
C HIS A 38 -4.58 5.62 -6.41
N PRO A 39 -4.05 6.59 -5.64
CA PRO A 39 -2.73 7.17 -5.91
C PRO A 39 -1.59 6.25 -5.44
N ASP A 40 -0.42 6.39 -6.06
CA ASP A 40 0.74 5.52 -5.77
C ASP A 40 1.24 5.63 -4.32
N ASN A 41 1.08 6.79 -3.70
CA ASN A 41 1.47 7.05 -2.31
C ASN A 41 0.39 6.62 -1.29
N MET A 42 -0.68 5.95 -1.72
CA MET A 42 -1.63 5.29 -0.83
C MET A 42 -1.01 4.04 -0.20
N LEU A 43 -1.24 3.86 1.09
CA LEU A 43 -0.86 2.69 1.86
C LEU A 43 -1.98 1.62 1.84
N PRO A 44 -1.67 0.37 2.20
CA PRO A 44 -2.67 -0.71 2.23
C PRO A 44 -3.89 -0.48 3.13
N ASP A 45 -3.79 0.38 4.14
CA ASP A 45 -4.88 0.79 5.01
C ASP A 45 -5.72 1.95 4.45
N GLY A 46 -5.43 2.41 3.23
CA GLY A 46 -6.09 3.54 2.56
C GLY A 46 -5.49 4.91 2.91
N THR A 47 -4.51 4.97 3.83
CA THR A 47 -3.90 6.24 4.23
C THR A 47 -2.99 6.77 3.12
N ILE A 48 -3.09 8.06 2.77
CA ILE A 48 -2.15 8.71 1.85
C ILE A 48 -0.90 9.15 2.60
N ASN A 49 0.25 8.60 2.22
CA ASN A 49 1.52 8.98 2.80
C ASN A 49 2.26 9.97 1.89
N LYS A 50 2.11 11.27 2.17
CA LYS A 50 2.75 12.36 1.42
C LYS A 50 4.29 12.29 1.40
N LYS A 51 4.92 11.56 2.33
CA LYS A 51 6.38 11.35 2.32
C LYS A 51 6.84 10.38 1.22
N LEU A 52 5.89 9.63 0.63
CA LEU A 52 6.13 8.74 -0.50
C LEU A 52 5.72 9.36 -1.84
N GLU A 53 5.24 10.60 -1.82
CA GLU A 53 4.98 11.38 -3.03
C GLU A 53 6.34 11.64 -3.72
N ILE A 54 6.43 11.24 -5.00
CA ILE A 54 7.65 11.36 -5.83
C ILE A 54 7.53 12.58 -6.71
#